data_AF-A0A7W4I691-F1
#
_entry.id   AF-A0A7W4I691-F1
#
_cell.length_a   1.000
_cell.length_b   1.000
_cell.length_c   1.000
_cell.angle_alpha   90.00
_cell.angle_beta   90.00
_cell.angle_gamma   90.00
#
_symmetry.space_group_name_H-M   'P 1'
#
loop_
_entity.id
_entity.type
_entity.pdbx_description
1 polymer ?
#
loop_
_entity_poly.entity_id
_entity_poly.type
_entity_poly.pdbx_seq_one_letter_code
_entity_poly.pdbx_strand_id
1 'polypeptide(L)'
;MTEAVVEEFSDLVSQTVESRRKGRGIKAAVYEAARVLGLTERRVRACLYREIRSVTAAEWLSVRARFAAHLEAEARRLDAEADLMRVRLDALRNEAA
;
A
#
# COMPACT_ATOMS: atom_id res chain seq x y z
N MET A 1 21.97 3.83 -8.43
CA MET A 1 21.44 4.32 -7.14
C MET A 1 22.33 3.79 -6.04
N THR A 2 22.42 4.47 -4.90
CA THR A 2 23.20 4.02 -3.74
C THR A 2 22.55 2.80 -3.08
N GLU A 3 23.31 2.09 -2.25
CA GLU A 3 22.81 0.95 -1.46
C GLU A 3 21.63 1.35 -0.56
N ALA A 4 21.72 2.51 0.10
CA ALA A 4 20.64 3.07 0.92
C ALA A 4 19.31 3.21 0.15
N VAL A 5 19.34 3.61 -1.12
CA VAL A 5 18.11 3.73 -1.91
C VAL A 5 17.53 2.36 -2.30
N VAL A 6 18.39 1.36 -2.50
CA VAL A 6 17.92 -0.01 -2.75
C VAL A 6 17.25 -0.59 -1.50
N GLU A 7 17.78 -0.24 -0.32
CA GLU A 7 17.19 -0.61 0.96
C GLU A 7 15.83 0.07 1.19
N GLU A 8 15.75 1.39 1.03
CA GLU A 8 14.48 2.14 1.12
C GLU A 8 13.41 1.61 0.15
N PHE A 9 13.82 1.27 -1.08
CA PHE A 9 12.93 0.64 -2.05
C PHE A 9 12.38 -0.68 -1.51
N SER A 10 13.27 -1.55 -1.02
CA SER A 10 12.89 -2.86 -0.49
C SER A 10 11.98 -2.75 0.73
N ASP A 11 12.23 -1.76 1.59
CA ASP A 11 11.45 -1.50 2.79
C ASP A 11 10.04 -1.06 2.44
N LEU A 12 9.88 -0.10 1.53
CA LEU A 12 8.57 0.35 1.07
C LEU A 12 7.76 -0.82 0.48
N VAL A 13 8.38 -1.64 -0.37
CA VAL A 13 7.72 -2.82 -0.94
C VAL A 13 7.31 -3.81 0.16
N SER A 14 8.21 -4.10 1.10
CA SER A 14 7.97 -5.05 2.19
C SER A 14 6.84 -4.58 3.12
N GLN A 15 6.83 -3.31 3.49
CA GLN A 15 5.75 -2.71 4.28
C GLN A 15 4.41 -2.76 3.53
N THR A 16 4.43 -2.52 2.21
CA THR A 16 3.23 -2.62 1.37
C THR A 16 2.66 -4.04 1.36
N VAL A 17 3.51 -5.07 1.32
CA VAL A 17 3.09 -6.47 1.43
C VAL A 17 2.53 -6.76 2.83
N GLU A 18 3.24 -6.38 3.89
CA GLU A 18 2.83 -6.70 5.27
C GLU A 18 1.49 -6.05 5.63
N SER A 19 1.25 -4.80 5.21
CA SER A 19 -0.05 -4.13 5.40
C SER A 19 -1.24 -4.90 4.78
N ARG A 20 -0.99 -5.69 3.73
CA ARG A 20 -2.00 -6.51 3.02
C ARG A 20 -2.09 -7.94 3.52
N ARG A 21 -1.15 -8.36 4.37
CA ARG A 21 -1.08 -9.71 4.91
C ARG A 21 -2.11 -9.97 6.01
N LYS A 22 -2.59 -8.94 6.70
CA LYS A 22 -3.58 -9.09 7.78
C LYS A 22 -4.81 -9.84 7.27
N GLY A 23 -4.99 -11.08 7.72
CA GLY A 23 -6.08 -11.98 7.33
C GLY A 23 -5.96 -12.64 5.95
N ARG A 24 -4.85 -12.46 5.22
CA ARG A 24 -4.62 -13.03 3.88
C ARG A 24 -3.26 -13.73 3.81
N GLY A 25 -3.17 -14.83 3.06
CA GLY A 25 -1.90 -15.54 2.85
C GLY A 25 -0.86 -14.68 2.11
N ILE A 26 0.43 -15.00 2.31
CA ILE A 26 1.56 -14.24 1.73
C ILE A 26 1.46 -14.09 0.20
N LYS A 27 0.97 -15.11 -0.50
CA LYS A 27 0.79 -15.08 -1.96
C LYS A 27 -0.19 -13.98 -2.39
N ALA A 28 -1.33 -13.86 -1.70
CA ALA A 28 -2.32 -12.83 -1.99
C ALA A 28 -1.77 -11.44 -1.66
N ALA A 29 -1.04 -11.30 -0.56
CA ALA A 29 -0.41 -10.03 -0.19
C ALA A 29 0.63 -9.55 -1.22
N VAL A 30 1.46 -10.46 -1.75
CA VAL A 30 2.42 -10.18 -2.83
C VAL A 30 1.72 -9.73 -4.11
N TYR A 31 0.65 -10.43 -4.51
CA TYR A 31 -0.13 -10.07 -5.69
C TYR A 31 -0.73 -8.66 -5.59
N GLU A 32 -1.36 -8.35 -4.45
CA GLU A 32 -1.96 -7.04 -4.22
C GLU A 32 -0.91 -5.91 -4.14
N ALA A 33 0.22 -6.16 -3.49
CA ALA A 33 1.32 -5.19 -3.45
C ALA A 33 1.89 -4.92 -4.84
N ALA A 34 2.06 -5.97 -5.67
CA ALA A 34 2.50 -5.85 -7.05
C ALA A 34 1.55 -4.94 -7.87
N ARG A 35 0.23 -5.14 -7.73
CA ARG A 35 -0.79 -4.32 -8.40
C ARG A 35 -0.74 -2.85 -7.98
N VAL A 36 -0.62 -2.59 -6.68
CA VAL A 36 -0.56 -1.23 -6.12
C VAL A 36 0.69 -0.51 -6.59
N LEU A 37 1.86 -1.13 -6.39
CA LEU A 37 3.15 -0.52 -6.70
C LEU A 37 3.51 -0.55 -8.18
N GLY A 38 2.73 -1.25 -9.02
CA GLY A 38 3.01 -1.36 -10.45
C GLY A 38 4.25 -2.20 -10.74
N LEU A 39 4.52 -3.19 -9.90
CA LEU A 39 5.66 -4.10 -10.00
C LEU A 39 5.17 -5.48 -10.42
N THR A 40 6.09 -6.33 -10.89
CA THR A 40 5.80 -7.76 -11.05
C THR A 40 5.88 -8.47 -9.70
N GLU A 41 5.12 -9.56 -9.52
CA GLU A 41 5.23 -10.39 -8.30
C GLU A 41 6.67 -10.85 -8.04
N ARG A 42 7.41 -11.18 -9.10
CA ARG A 42 8.83 -11.55 -9.00
C ARG A 42 9.65 -10.42 -8.38
N ARG A 43 9.45 -9.18 -8.83
CA ARG A 43 10.16 -8.01 -8.31
C ARG A 43 9.81 -7.75 -6.85
N VAL A 44 8.54 -7.90 -6.49
CA VAL A 44 8.06 -7.79 -5.10
C VAL A 44 8.71 -8.85 -4.19
N ARG A 45 8.76 -10.12 -4.64
CA ARG A 45 9.44 -11.19 -3.90
C ARG A 45 10.93 -10.93 -3.74
N ALA A 46 11.60 -10.45 -4.79
CA ALA A 46 13.01 -10.10 -4.69
C ALA A 46 13.26 -8.98 -3.66
N CYS A 47 12.33 -8.04 -3.48
CA CYS A 47 12.43 -7.03 -2.41
C CYS A 47 12.24 -7.66 -1.03
N LEU A 48 11.21 -8.49 -0.86
CA LEU A 48 10.91 -9.19 0.40
C LEU A 48 12.08 -10.04 0.90
N TYR A 49 12.74 -10.74 -0.02
CA TYR A 49 13.85 -11.63 0.30
C TYR A 49 15.23 -10.94 0.19
N ARG A 50 15.26 -9.61 -0.01
CA ARG A 50 16.50 -8.81 -0.13
C ARG A 50 17.44 -9.29 -1.26
N GLU A 51 16.86 -9.75 -2.36
CA GLU A 51 17.57 -10.27 -3.53
C GLU A 51 17.77 -9.23 -4.65
N ILE A 52 17.24 -8.01 -4.50
CA ILE A 52 17.43 -6.96 -5.50
C ILE A 52 18.85 -6.40 -5.42
N ARG A 53 19.51 -6.27 -6.59
CA ARG A 53 20.88 -5.75 -6.70
C ARG A 53 20.95 -4.28 -7.09
N SER A 54 19.89 -3.77 -7.71
CA SER A 54 19.82 -2.40 -8.19
C SER A 54 18.38 -1.98 -8.39
N VAL A 55 18.17 -0.67 -8.32
CA VAL A 55 16.93 0.03 -8.61
C VAL A 55 17.29 1.20 -9.51
N THR A 56 16.49 1.43 -10.55
CA THR A 56 16.67 2.61 -11.41
C THR A 56 15.92 3.80 -10.83
N ALA A 57 16.39 5.02 -11.12
CA ALA A 57 15.69 6.23 -10.67
C ALA A 57 14.24 6.29 -11.20
N ALA A 58 14.03 5.87 -12.45
CA ALA A 58 12.69 5.81 -13.05
C ALA A 58 11.76 4.81 -12.35
N GLU A 59 12.26 3.61 -12.04
CA GLU A 59 11.51 2.62 -11.26
C GLU A 59 11.13 3.16 -9.88
N TRP A 60 12.09 3.79 -9.18
CA TRP A 60 11.84 4.33 -7.84
C TRP A 60 10.79 5.45 -7.85
N LEU A 61 10.92 6.39 -8.78
CA LEU A 61 9.95 7.48 -8.94
C LEU A 61 8.55 6.94 -9.28
N SER A 62 8.47 5.94 -10.16
CA SER A 62 7.20 5.30 -10.52
C SER A 62 6.54 4.64 -9.30
N VAL A 63 7.29 3.86 -8.52
CA VAL A 63 6.78 3.20 -7.32
C VAL A 63 6.28 4.23 -6.29
N ARG A 64 7.05 5.30 -6.04
CA ARG A 64 6.64 6.37 -5.12
C ARG A 64 5.38 7.09 -5.58
N ALA A 65 5.28 7.43 -6.86
CA ALA A 65 4.10 8.10 -7.41
C ALA A 65 2.84 7.23 -7.28
N ARG A 66 2.96 5.93 -7.58
CA ARG A 66 1.84 4.99 -7.44
C ARG A 66 1.44 4.77 -5.98
N PHE A 67 2.42 4.68 -5.08
CA PHE A 67 2.14 4.55 -3.66
C PHE A 67 1.45 5.79 -3.09
N ALA A 68 1.90 6.99 -3.47
CA ALA A 68 1.24 8.24 -3.09
C ALA A 68 -0.22 8.31 -3.59
N ALA A 69 -0.45 8.00 -4.87
CA ALA A 69 -1.80 7.96 -5.44
C ALA A 69 -2.71 6.93 -4.75
N HIS A 70 -2.14 5.79 -4.32
CA HIS A 70 -2.86 4.81 -3.52
C HIS A 70 -3.24 5.36 -2.14
N LEU A 71 -2.32 6.00 -1.43
CA LEU A 71 -2.60 6.60 -0.12
C LEU A 71 -3.66 7.70 -0.21
N GLU A 72 -3.63 8.53 -1.25
CA GLU A 72 -4.67 9.54 -1.50
C GLU A 72 -6.04 8.91 -1.74
N ALA A 73 -6.09 7.80 -2.48
CA ALA A 73 -7.34 7.07 -2.71
C ALA A 73 -7.87 6.42 -1.42
N GLU A 74 -6.99 5.84 -0.60
CA GLU A 74 -7.35 5.28 0.70
C GLU A 74 -7.84 6.36 1.67
N ALA A 75 -7.19 7.52 1.73
CA ALA A 75 -7.61 8.65 2.55
C ALA A 75 -9.03 9.10 2.17
N ARG A 76 -9.29 9.32 0.87
CA ARG A 76 -10.63 9.66 0.38
C ARG A 76 -11.70 8.62 0.74
N ARG A 77 -11.34 7.33 0.71
CA ARG A 77 -12.27 6.25 1.10
C ARG A 77 -12.60 6.32 2.59
N LEU A 78 -11.58 6.50 3.43
CA LEU A 78 -11.74 6.59 4.89
C LEU A 78 -12.55 7.82 5.30
N ASP A 79 -12.32 8.96 4.65
CA ASP A 79 -13.11 10.18 4.89
C ASP A 79 -14.59 9.96 4.56
N ALA A 80 -14.89 9.36 3.40
CA ALA A 80 -16.25 9.04 3.02
C ALA A 80 -16.93 8.04 3.97
N GLU A 81 -16.18 7.05 4.46
CA GLU A 81 -16.65 6.08 5.45
C GLU A 81 -16.97 6.76 6.79
N ALA A 82 -16.10 7.65 7.26
CA ALA A 82 -16.30 8.42 8.48
C ALA A 82 -17.53 9.33 8.39
N ASP A 83 -17.74 10.00 7.24
CA ASP A 83 -18.92 10.81 7.00
C ASP A 83 -20.21 9.98 7.05
N LEU A 84 -20.21 8.80 6.43
CA LEU A 84 -21.35 7.88 6.47
C LEU A 84 -21.65 7.39 7.89
N MET A 85 -20.62 7.06 8.66
CA MET A 85 -20.78 6.68 10.08
C MET A 85 -21.36 7.83 10.91
N ARG A 86 -20.91 9.07 10.70
CA ARG A 86 -21.44 10.26 11.40
C ARG A 86 -22.93 10.45 11.12
N VAL A 87 -23.34 10.42 9.85
CA VAL A 87 -24.75 10.53 9.47
C VAL A 87 -25.60 9.43 10.12
N ARG A 88 -25.09 8.19 10.17
CA ARG A 88 -25.79 7.07 10.80
C ARG A 88 -25.94 7.24 12.31
N LEU A 89 -24.92 7.77 12.99
CA LEU A 89 -24.99 8.05 14.43
C LEU A 89 -26.00 9.16 14.74
N ASP A 90 -26.06 10.20 13.92
CA ASP A 90 -27.01 11.30 14.11
C ASP A 90 -28.46 10.83 13.91
N ALA A 91 -28.71 9.98 12.91
CA ALA A 91 -30.02 9.36 12.71
C ALA A 91 -30.47 8.53 13.93
N LEU A 92 -29.59 7.66 14.44
CA LEU A 92 -29.88 6.84 15.63
C LEU A 92 -30.13 7.68 16.88
N ARG A 93 -29.44 8.82 17.04
CA ARG A 93 -29.68 9.75 18.16
C ARG A 93 -31.06 10.41 18.07
N ASN A 94 -31.46 10.80 16.86
CA ASN A 94 -32.76 11.44 16.64
C ASN A 94 -33.93 10.45 16.80
N GLU A 95 -33.73 9.17 16.49
CA GLU A 95 -34.74 8.11 16.72
C GLU A 95 -34.90 7.74 18.21
N ALA A 96 -33.88 8.02 19.03
CA ALA A 96 -33.87 7.71 20.46
C ALA A 96 -34.34 8.86 21.36
N ALA A 97 -34.65 10.03 20.79
CA ALA A 97 -35.11 11.24 21.48
C ALA A 97 -36.64 11.42 21.30
#